data_AF-A0A661S2T0-F1
#
_entry.id   AF-A0A661S2T0-F1
#
_cell.length_a   1.000
_cell.length_b   1.000
_cell.length_c   1.000
_cell.angle_alpha   90.00
_cell.angle_beta   90.00
_cell.angle_gamma   90.00
#
_symmetry.space_group_name_H-M   'P 1'
#
loop_
_entity.id
_entity.type
_entity.pdbx_description
1 polymer ?
#
loop_
_entity_poly.entity_id
_entity_poly.type
_entity_poly.pdbx_seq_one_letter_code
_entity_poly.pdbx_strand_id
1 'polypeptide(L)'
;MSDDSHFFLRDHWEYDPTAPKHVREDAGKGIGTKSLHSGFHPYQNQNDFRSFTPPLVQSVTYPYETFDKIPCPVYGRTRPPTNTVLEERLASLEGGESCITAGSGSCGQYHCHGSTPAPHGSGSGSCTAVYFKVPGR
;
A
#
# COMPACT_ATOMS: atom_id res chain seq x y z
N MET A 1 -32.60 -9.92 10.96
CA MET A 1 -31.18 -10.31 10.95
C MET A 1 -30.44 -9.01 11.10
N SER A 2 -29.87 -8.75 12.29
CA SER A 2 -29.13 -7.52 12.55
C SER A 2 -27.97 -7.44 11.57
N ASP A 3 -27.77 -6.25 11.01
CA ASP A 3 -26.60 -5.90 10.22
C ASP A 3 -25.38 -5.99 11.15
N ASP A 4 -24.73 -7.16 11.15
CA ASP A 4 -23.63 -7.52 12.05
C ASP A 4 -22.30 -6.97 11.50
N SER A 5 -22.32 -5.69 11.13
CA SER A 5 -21.19 -4.95 10.60
C SER A 5 -20.25 -4.60 11.76
N HIS A 6 -19.52 -5.60 12.25
CA HIS A 6 -18.46 -5.37 13.22
C HIS A 6 -17.40 -4.47 12.60
N PHE A 7 -17.06 -3.35 13.24
CA PHE A 7 -16.14 -2.33 12.70
C PHE A 7 -14.72 -2.86 12.38
N PHE A 8 -14.37 -4.05 12.86
CA PHE A 8 -13.08 -4.74 12.60
C PHE A 8 -13.13 -5.73 11.44
N LEU A 9 -14.32 -6.16 11.00
CA LEU A 9 -14.50 -7.03 9.84
C LEU A 9 -14.67 -6.16 8.60
N ARG A 10 -13.65 -6.18 7.74
CA ARG A 10 -13.75 -5.60 6.40
C ARG A 10 -14.59 -6.53 5.53
N ASP A 11 -15.41 -5.94 4.67
CA ASP A 11 -16.07 -6.68 3.59
C ASP A 11 -15.01 -7.43 2.76
N HIS A 12 -15.39 -8.61 2.27
CA HIS A 12 -14.50 -9.37 1.40
C HIS A 12 -14.26 -8.57 0.11
N TRP A 13 -13.01 -8.56 -0.33
CA TRP A 13 -12.67 -7.92 -1.58
C TRP A 13 -13.16 -8.75 -2.77
N GLU A 14 -13.95 -8.14 -3.65
CA GLU A 14 -14.38 -8.73 -4.92
C GLU A 14 -13.60 -8.11 -6.09
N TYR A 15 -13.03 -8.97 -6.94
CA TYR A 15 -12.33 -8.52 -8.14
C TYR A 15 -13.34 -8.21 -9.26
N ASP A 16 -13.41 -6.95 -9.66
CA ASP A 16 -14.12 -6.54 -10.88
C ASP A 16 -13.13 -6.28 -12.03
N PRO A 17 -13.05 -7.15 -13.05
CA PRO A 17 -12.17 -6.96 -14.19
C PRO A 17 -12.59 -5.81 -15.10
N THR A 18 -13.84 -5.34 -14.98
CA THR A 18 -14.39 -4.24 -15.78
C THR A 18 -14.17 -2.88 -15.12
N ALA A 19 -13.77 -2.86 -13.85
CA ALA A 19 -13.49 -1.64 -13.13
C ALA A 19 -12.37 -0.84 -13.82
N PRO A 20 -12.50 0.50 -13.92
CA PRO A 20 -11.48 1.33 -14.53
C PRO A 20 -10.19 1.26 -13.70
N LYS A 21 -9.08 1.03 -14.39
CA LYS A 21 -7.75 1.05 -13.75
C LYS A 21 -7.47 2.43 -13.20
N HIS A 22 -6.92 2.50 -11.99
CA HIS A 22 -6.50 3.76 -11.42
C HIS A 22 -5.35 4.34 -12.25
N VAL A 23 -5.53 5.54 -12.79
CA VAL A 23 -4.48 6.28 -13.50
C VAL A 23 -3.76 7.19 -12.51
N ARG A 24 -2.46 6.96 -12.33
CA ARG A 24 -1.63 7.77 -11.46
C ARG A 24 -1.34 9.14 -12.08
N GLU A 25 -1.27 10.17 -11.24
CA GLU A 25 -0.96 11.54 -11.68
C GLU A 25 0.43 11.65 -12.32
N ASP A 26 1.39 10.84 -11.85
CA ASP A 26 2.77 10.83 -12.34
C ASP A 26 3.02 9.84 -13.48
N ALA A 27 1.98 9.19 -14.01
CA ALA A 27 2.09 8.15 -15.04
C ALA A 27 2.88 8.61 -16.28
N GLY A 28 2.68 9.85 -16.72
CA GLY A 28 3.36 10.46 -17.87
C GLY A 28 4.77 11.00 -17.60
N LYS A 29 5.31 10.86 -16.39
CA LYS A 29 6.67 11.32 -16.04
C LYS A 29 7.73 10.26 -16.39
N GLY A 30 8.95 10.71 -16.66
CA GLY A 30 10.09 9.83 -16.93
C GLY A 30 10.58 9.11 -15.65
N ILE A 31 11.27 7.98 -15.83
CA ILE A 31 11.78 7.14 -14.73
C ILE A 31 12.64 7.93 -13.73
N GLY A 32 13.51 8.83 -14.21
CA GLY A 32 14.35 9.65 -13.33
C GLY A 32 13.56 10.57 -12.40
N THR A 33 12.47 11.16 -12.90
CA THR A 33 11.56 11.98 -12.09
C THR A 33 10.79 11.13 -11.09
N LYS A 34 10.27 9.97 -11.52
CA LYS A 34 9.54 9.04 -10.65
C LYS A 34 10.41 8.52 -9.50
N SER A 35 11.64 8.10 -9.80
CA SER A 35 12.60 7.62 -8.81
C SER A 35 12.93 8.65 -7.72
N LEU A 36 12.84 9.94 -8.01
CA LEU A 36 13.11 11.01 -7.06
C LEU A 36 11.87 11.48 -6.30
N HIS A 37 10.72 11.60 -6.98
CA HIS A 37 9.58 12.35 -6.45
C HIS A 37 8.33 11.53 -6.16
N SER A 38 8.19 10.32 -6.71
CA SER A 38 7.04 9.48 -6.40
C SER A 38 7.06 9.10 -4.91
N GLY A 39 5.91 9.26 -4.25
CA GLY A 39 5.72 9.02 -2.82
C GLY A 39 6.17 10.13 -1.87
N PHE A 40 7.03 11.05 -2.28
CA PHE A 40 7.45 12.17 -1.43
C PHE A 40 7.89 13.37 -2.27
N HIS A 41 7.21 14.49 -2.09
CA HIS A 41 7.54 15.75 -2.75
C HIS A 41 7.78 16.85 -1.70
N PRO A 42 9.01 17.39 -1.57
CA PRO A 42 9.39 18.33 -0.51
C PRO A 42 8.47 19.54 -0.39
N TYR A 43 7.95 20.06 -1.50
CA TYR A 43 7.06 21.21 -1.48
C TYR A 43 5.61 20.86 -1.10
N GLN A 44 5.16 19.62 -1.34
CA GLN A 44 3.79 19.20 -1.07
C GLN A 44 3.66 18.59 0.34
N ASN A 45 4.71 17.90 0.81
CA ASN A 45 4.73 17.19 2.09
C ASN A 45 5.31 18.03 3.25
N GLN A 46 5.38 19.36 3.13
CA GLN A 46 5.95 20.24 4.17
C GLN A 46 5.21 20.14 5.51
N ASN A 47 3.91 19.83 5.47
CA ASN A 47 3.09 19.65 6.66
C ASN A 47 3.40 18.33 7.39
N ASP A 48 3.80 17.29 6.65
CA ASP A 48 4.20 16.01 7.23
C ASP A 48 5.61 16.14 7.81
N PHE A 49 6.55 16.56 6.96
CA PHE A 49 7.95 16.72 7.31
C PHE A 49 8.55 17.89 6.53
N ARG A 50 9.16 18.85 7.24
CA ARG A 50 9.90 19.96 6.64
C ARG A 50 11.32 19.53 6.25
N SER A 51 11.41 18.56 5.34
CA SER A 51 12.67 17.99 4.85
C SER A 51 12.65 17.81 3.34
N PHE A 52 13.83 17.90 2.71
CA PHE A 52 13.99 17.57 1.28
C PHE A 52 14.03 16.06 1.03
N THR A 53 14.35 15.27 2.05
CA THR A 53 14.36 13.81 2.01
C THR A 53 13.37 13.25 3.02
N PRO A 54 12.68 12.13 2.70
CA PRO A 54 11.78 11.50 3.66
C PRO A 54 12.61 11.05 4.88
N PRO A 55 12.21 11.40 6.11
CA PRO A 55 12.92 10.98 7.30
C PRO A 55 12.75 9.47 7.55
N LEU A 56 13.72 8.88 8.26
CA LEU A 56 13.63 7.50 8.72
C LEU A 56 12.78 7.43 10.00
N VAL A 57 11.49 7.12 9.85
CA VAL A 57 10.58 6.95 10.97
C VAL A 57 10.71 5.53 11.53
N GLN A 58 11.26 5.40 12.74
CA GLN A 58 11.43 4.12 13.45
C GLN A 58 10.39 3.90 14.55
N SER A 59 9.35 4.73 14.61
CA SER A 59 8.30 4.58 15.62
C SER A 59 7.49 3.31 15.39
N VAL A 60 7.25 2.57 16.48
CA VAL A 60 6.41 1.37 16.47
C VAL A 60 4.94 1.68 16.73
N THR A 61 4.63 2.83 17.36
CA THR A 61 3.25 3.24 17.69
C THR A 61 3.05 4.73 17.38
N TYR A 62 1.80 5.14 17.15
CA TYR A 62 1.45 6.50 16.78
C TYR A 62 0.37 7.05 17.72
N PRO A 63 0.43 8.36 18.06
CA PRO A 63 -0.50 8.96 19.01
C PRO A 63 -1.91 9.03 18.43
N TYR A 64 -2.90 8.76 19.28
CA TYR A 64 -4.30 9.03 18.98
C TYR A 64 -4.59 10.49 19.32
N GLU A 65 -5.23 11.21 18.40
CA GLU A 65 -5.73 12.56 18.69
C GLU A 65 -6.99 12.52 19.58
N THR A 66 -7.85 11.53 19.32
CA THR A 66 -9.11 11.28 20.04
C THR A 66 -9.40 9.78 20.03
N PHE A 67 -10.15 9.28 21.02
CA PHE A 67 -10.46 7.84 21.13
C PHE A 67 -11.29 7.31 19.95
N ASP A 68 -12.12 8.16 19.33
CA ASP A 68 -13.00 7.77 18.22
C ASP A 68 -12.30 7.74 16.86
N LYS A 69 -11.05 8.23 16.76
CA LYS A 69 -10.30 8.32 15.51
C LYS A 69 -9.05 7.47 15.57
N ILE A 70 -9.07 6.35 14.85
CA ILE A 70 -7.91 5.47 14.71
C ILE A 70 -6.89 6.15 13.77
N PRO A 71 -5.66 6.44 14.24
CA PRO A 71 -4.64 7.05 13.40
C PRO A 71 -4.19 6.07 12.33
N CYS A 72 -3.84 6.59 11.16
CA CYS A 72 -3.15 5.86 10.11
C CYS A 72 -1.79 6.52 9.84
N PRO A 73 -0.67 5.85 10.12
CA PRO A 73 -0.55 4.48 10.65
C PRO A 73 -0.89 4.35 12.13
N VAL A 74 -1.45 3.19 12.51
CA VAL A 74 -1.72 2.85 13.93
C VAL A 74 -0.52 2.19 14.60
N TYR A 75 0.24 1.41 13.83
CA TYR A 75 1.34 0.57 14.30
C TYR A 75 2.39 0.44 13.20
N GLY A 76 3.66 0.35 13.59
CA GLY A 76 4.81 0.33 12.69
C GLY A 76 4.85 -0.87 11.74
N ARG A 77 4.11 -1.95 12.02
CA ARG A 77 3.99 -3.10 11.12
C ARG A 77 2.98 -2.89 9.99
N THR A 78 2.01 -2.00 10.17
CA THR A 78 0.85 -1.90 9.26
C THR A 78 1.17 -1.03 8.05
N ARG A 79 1.65 0.20 8.27
CA ARG A 79 1.95 1.16 7.19
C ARG A 79 2.93 2.24 7.67
N PRO A 80 4.17 1.89 8.02
CA PRO A 80 5.11 2.89 8.52
C PRO A 80 5.38 3.95 7.43
N PRO A 81 5.57 5.25 7.79
CA PRO A 81 5.70 6.33 6.81
C PRO A 81 6.85 6.11 5.82
N THR A 82 7.98 5.61 6.31
CA THR A 82 9.16 5.32 5.48
C THR A 82 8.87 4.29 4.38
N ASN A 83 8.23 3.16 4.73
CA ASN A 83 7.89 2.13 3.74
C ASN A 83 6.80 2.60 2.80
N THR A 84 5.87 3.43 3.28
CA THR A 84 4.79 3.98 2.44
C THR A 84 5.35 4.76 1.25
N VAL A 85 6.40 5.56 1.47
CA VAL A 85 7.09 6.29 0.41
C VAL A 85 7.76 5.32 -0.58
N LEU A 86 8.41 4.26 -0.08
CA LEU A 86 9.05 3.25 -0.92
C LEU A 86 8.03 2.49 -1.78
N GLU A 87 6.93 2.05 -1.18
CA GLU A 87 5.84 1.33 -1.85
C GLU A 87 5.22 2.19 -2.97
N GLU A 88 4.90 3.44 -2.67
CA GLU A 88 4.33 4.37 -3.64
C GLU A 88 5.28 4.63 -4.82
N ARG A 89 6.58 4.69 -4.54
CA ARG A 89 7.61 4.85 -5.57
C ARG A 89 7.76 3.61 -6.44
N LEU A 90 7.86 2.42 -5.86
CA LEU A 90 7.95 1.17 -6.61
C LEU A 90 6.70 0.95 -7.46
N ALA A 91 5.51 1.22 -6.90
CA ALA A 91 4.26 1.17 -7.65
C ALA A 91 4.28 2.11 -8.86
N SER A 92 4.74 3.35 -8.71
CA SER A 92 4.87 4.28 -9.85
C SER A 92 5.87 3.83 -10.91
N LEU A 93 7.00 3.24 -10.49
CA LEU A 93 8.03 2.74 -11.39
C LEU A 93 7.55 1.55 -12.23
N GLU A 94 6.79 0.64 -11.63
CA GLU A 94 6.19 -0.52 -12.30
C GLU A 94 4.89 -0.19 -13.05
N GLY A 95 4.38 1.04 -12.94
CA GLY A 95 3.08 1.43 -13.49
C GLY A 95 1.90 0.77 -12.77
N GLY A 96 2.13 0.31 -11.55
CA GLY A 96 1.16 -0.36 -10.71
C GLY A 96 0.28 0.58 -9.88
N GLU A 97 -0.90 0.10 -9.47
CA GLU A 97 -1.77 0.85 -8.56
C GLU A 97 -1.18 0.96 -7.15
N SER A 98 -0.58 -0.12 -6.66
CA SER A 98 0.01 -0.20 -5.33
C SER A 98 1.18 -1.18 -5.31
N CYS A 99 1.97 -1.13 -4.24
CA CYS A 99 3.05 -2.05 -3.95
C CYS A 99 2.99 -2.35 -2.45
N ILE A 100 3.43 -3.55 -2.07
CA ILE A 100 3.65 -3.93 -0.68
C ILE A 100 5.12 -4.29 -0.50
N THR A 101 5.72 -3.83 0.58
CA THR A 101 7.11 -4.19 0.93
C THR A 101 7.12 -5.35 1.91
N ALA A 102 8.03 -6.30 1.68
CA ALA A 102 8.25 -7.44 2.56
C ALA A 102 9.69 -7.43 3.09
N GLY A 103 9.92 -8.10 4.22
CA GLY A 103 11.27 -8.19 4.82
C GLY A 103 12.29 -8.93 3.96
N SER A 104 11.85 -9.69 2.95
CA SER A 104 12.72 -10.35 1.97
C SER A 104 11.96 -10.70 0.69
N GLY A 105 12.69 -11.04 -0.38
CA GLY A 105 12.10 -11.49 -1.64
C GLY A 105 11.30 -12.80 -1.50
N SER A 106 11.77 -13.75 -0.70
CA SER A 106 11.02 -14.99 -0.42
C SER A 106 9.74 -14.69 0.36
N CYS A 107 9.78 -13.80 1.35
CA CYS A 107 8.58 -13.32 2.03
C CYS A 107 7.59 -12.68 1.03
N GLY A 108 8.06 -11.88 0.08
CA GLY A 108 7.21 -11.31 -0.97
C GLY A 108 6.50 -12.39 -1.80
N GLN A 109 7.23 -13.42 -2.22
CA GLN A 109 6.66 -14.58 -2.92
C GLN A 109 5.62 -15.31 -2.06
N TYR A 110 5.90 -15.52 -0.76
CA TYR A 110 4.94 -16.12 0.15
C TYR A 110 3.67 -15.27 0.31
N HIS A 111 3.76 -13.93 0.33
CA HIS A 111 2.56 -13.07 0.35
C HIS A 111 1.73 -13.19 -0.93
N CYS A 112 2.36 -13.37 -2.09
CA CYS A 112 1.65 -13.60 -3.35
C CYS A 112 1.03 -15.01 -3.44
N HIS A 113 1.71 -16.02 -2.89
CA HIS A 113 1.32 -17.43 -3.02
C HIS A 113 0.55 -17.99 -1.82
N GLY A 114 0.48 -17.28 -0.69
CA GLY A 114 0.12 -17.87 0.60
C GLY A 114 -0.65 -16.96 1.54
N SER A 115 -1.97 -17.18 1.56
CA SER A 115 -2.75 -17.33 2.81
C SER A 115 -4.07 -18.06 2.57
N THR A 116 -4.58 -18.05 1.32
CA THR A 116 -5.69 -18.93 0.90
C THR A 116 -5.11 -20.21 0.31
N PRO A 117 -5.49 -21.42 0.76
CA PRO A 117 -5.22 -22.61 -0.01
C PRO A 117 -5.85 -22.40 -1.39
N ALA A 118 -5.02 -22.44 -2.43
CA ALA A 118 -5.49 -22.63 -3.80
C ALA A 118 -6.52 -23.77 -3.78
N PRO A 119 -7.77 -23.57 -4.25
CA PRO A 119 -8.75 -24.63 -4.26
C PRO A 119 -8.15 -25.85 -4.96
N HIS A 120 -8.31 -27.04 -4.36
CA HIS A 120 -7.75 -28.28 -4.91
C HIS A 120 -8.04 -28.39 -6.42
N GLY A 121 -6.99 -28.26 -7.24
CA GLY A 121 -7.10 -28.31 -8.70
C GLY A 121 -6.76 -27.02 -9.48
N SER A 122 -6.51 -25.88 -8.82
CA SER A 122 -6.03 -24.69 -9.55
C SER A 122 -4.54 -24.85 -9.89
N GLY A 123 -4.21 -24.94 -11.18
CA GLY A 123 -2.82 -24.95 -11.64
C GLY A 123 -2.07 -23.70 -11.18
N SER A 124 -0.84 -23.88 -10.72
CA SER A 124 0.07 -22.77 -10.39
C SER A 124 0.54 -22.10 -11.69
N GLY A 125 -0.11 -21.00 -12.06
CA GLY A 125 0.45 -20.03 -12.99
C GLY A 125 1.25 -18.99 -12.20
N SER A 126 2.55 -18.88 -12.46
CA SER A 126 3.39 -17.82 -11.88
C SER A 126 2.90 -16.45 -12.38
N CYS A 127 2.15 -15.71 -11.56
CA CYS A 127 1.80 -14.33 -11.81
C CYS A 127 2.51 -13.43 -10.80
N THR A 128 3.42 -12.58 -11.28
CA THR A 128 4.39 -11.81 -10.47
C THR A 128 3.83 -10.50 -9.93
N ALA A 129 2.54 -10.22 -10.04
CA ALA A 129 1.95 -8.98 -9.53
C ALA A 129 0.51 -9.17 -9.03
N VAL A 130 0.29 -8.88 -7.75
CA VAL A 130 -1.05 -8.77 -7.15
C VAL A 130 -1.29 -7.30 -6.85
N TYR A 131 -2.30 -6.71 -7.47
CA TYR A 131 -2.69 -5.32 -7.25
C TYR A 131 -3.70 -5.25 -6.11
N PHE A 132 -3.37 -4.50 -5.06
CA PHE A 132 -4.31 -4.19 -3.99
C PHE A 132 -4.86 -2.78 -4.19
N LYS A 133 -6.17 -2.66 -4.40
CA LYS A 133 -6.84 -1.36 -4.37
C LYS A 133 -6.95 -0.91 -2.93
N VAL A 134 -6.38 0.26 -2.61
CA VAL A 134 -6.69 0.95 -1.35
C VAL A 134 -8.02 1.67 -1.57
N PRO A 135 -9.13 1.26 -0.94
CA PRO A 135 -10.37 2.03 -1.03
C PRO A 135 -10.14 3.43 -0.45
N GLY A 136 -10.84 4.40 -1.04
CA GLY A 136 -10.52 5.83 -1.03
C GLY A 136 -10.33 6.49 0.34
N ARG A 137 -9.75 7.69 0.22
CA ARG A 137 -9.60 8.74 1.24
C ARG A 137 -10.72 8.81 2.27
#